data_AF-A0A935IGD0-F1
#
_entry.id   AF-A0A935IGD0-F1
#
_cell.length_a   1.000
_cell.length_b   1.000
_cell.length_c   1.000
_cell.angle_alpha   90.00
_cell.angle_beta   90.00
_cell.angle_gamma   90.00
#
_symmetry.space_group_name_H-M   'P 1'
#
loop_
_entity.id
_entity.type
_entity.pdbx_description
1 polymer ?
#
loop_
_entity_poly.entity_id
_entity_poly.type
_entity_poly.pdbx_seq_one_letter_code
_entity_poly.pdbx_strand_id
1 'polypeptide(L)'
;MLEPLDFMARLAALVPPPKMHLTRYHGVFAPHSKLRAAVTAAHRGIGAPQPLPAADPAKPPTPRHVAMTWARRLKRVFGIEIEACVRCGGEACDHRQHRGAGGDRQYPCAPGDSRS
;
A
#
# COMPACT_ATOMS: atom_id res chain seq x y z
N MET A 1 9.75 -2.09 -40.87
CA MET A 1 9.38 -1.24 -39.71
C MET A 1 8.16 -1.84 -39.05
N LEU A 2 8.06 -1.81 -37.72
CA LEU A 2 6.81 -2.11 -37.03
C LEU A 2 5.86 -0.92 -37.17
N GLU A 3 4.58 -1.19 -37.39
CA GLU A 3 3.54 -0.18 -37.30
C GLU A 3 3.44 0.30 -35.82
N PRO A 4 3.18 1.59 -35.55
CA PRO A 4 3.19 2.13 -34.18
C PRO A 4 2.29 1.37 -33.18
N LEU A 5 1.11 0.92 -33.60
CA LEU A 5 0.19 0.13 -32.78
C LEU A 5 0.75 -1.27 -32.50
N ASP A 6 1.36 -1.93 -33.50
CA ASP A 6 2.03 -3.23 -33.33
C ASP A 6 3.20 -3.15 -32.35
N PHE A 7 3.96 -2.06 -32.40
CA PHE A 7 5.03 -1.80 -31.43
C PHE A 7 4.47 -1.62 -30.02
N MET A 8 3.41 -0.81 -29.85
CA MET A 8 2.75 -0.62 -28.55
C MET A 8 2.15 -1.92 -28.01
N ALA A 9 1.53 -2.74 -28.86
CA ALA A 9 0.96 -4.03 -28.49
C ALA A 9 2.04 -5.00 -27.98
N ARG A 10 3.21 -5.04 -28.63
CA ARG A 10 4.34 -5.87 -28.20
C ARG A 10 4.93 -5.40 -26.87
N LEU A 11 4.97 -4.10 -26.62
CA LEU A 11 5.38 -3.56 -25.31
C LEU A 11 4.38 -3.91 -24.22
N ALA A 12 3.08 -3.74 -24.49
CA ALA A 12 2.02 -4.06 -23.54
C ALA A 12 2.01 -5.54 -23.15
N ALA A 13 2.36 -6.44 -24.08
CA ALA A 13 2.42 -7.88 -23.83
C ALA A 13 3.49 -8.30 -22.79
N LEU A 14 4.49 -7.46 -22.51
CA LEU A 14 5.48 -7.71 -21.46
C LEU A 14 4.91 -7.52 -20.05
N VAL A 15 3.86 -6.70 -19.92
CA VAL A 15 3.19 -6.46 -18.65
C VAL A 15 2.29 -7.67 -18.38
N PRO A 16 2.50 -8.40 -17.27
CA PRO A 16 1.66 -9.55 -16.99
C PRO A 16 0.19 -9.14 -16.82
N PRO A 17 -0.76 -10.03 -17.19
CA PRO A 17 -2.18 -9.74 -17.05
C PRO A 17 -2.52 -9.28 -15.62
N PRO A 18 -3.45 -8.31 -15.48
CA PRO A 18 -3.87 -7.87 -14.17
C PRO A 18 -4.43 -9.04 -13.36
N LYS A 19 -4.15 -9.06 -12.05
CA LYS A 19 -4.60 -10.08 -11.07
C LYS A 19 -3.98 -11.47 -11.24
N MET A 20 -2.94 -11.64 -12.07
CA MET A 20 -2.15 -12.87 -12.04
C MET A 20 -1.21 -12.89 -10.83
N HIS A 21 -1.13 -14.04 -10.15
CA HIS A 21 -0.19 -14.23 -9.05
C HIS A 21 1.21 -14.49 -9.58
N LEU A 22 2.03 -13.43 -9.64
CA LEU A 22 3.40 -13.49 -10.14
C LEU A 22 4.38 -14.08 -9.12
N THR A 23 4.11 -13.90 -7.83
CA THR A 23 5.04 -14.25 -6.76
C THR A 23 4.76 -15.63 -6.19
N ARG A 24 5.25 -16.70 -6.82
CA ARG A 24 5.14 -18.05 -6.26
C ARG A 24 6.23 -18.30 -5.22
N TYR A 25 5.82 -18.60 -3.99
CA TYR A 25 6.73 -18.99 -2.90
C TYR A 25 6.96 -20.50 -2.90
N HIS A 26 8.20 -20.91 -2.68
CA HIS A 26 8.62 -22.31 -2.61
C HIS A 26 9.30 -22.65 -1.28
N GLY A 27 9.47 -23.95 -1.01
CA GLY A 27 10.15 -24.44 0.19
C GLY A 27 9.50 -23.95 1.48
N VAL A 28 10.32 -23.43 2.39
CA VAL A 28 9.88 -22.99 3.73
C VAL A 28 8.87 -21.83 3.65
N PHE A 29 8.91 -21.00 2.61
CA PHE A 29 7.96 -19.91 2.39
C PHE A 29 6.66 -20.33 1.66
N ALA A 30 6.58 -21.56 1.14
CA ALA A 30 5.40 -22.05 0.42
C ALA A 30 4.14 -22.03 1.32
N PRO A 31 2.95 -21.71 0.80
CA PRO A 31 1.72 -21.54 1.61
C PRO A 31 1.38 -22.74 2.51
N HIS A 32 1.70 -23.96 2.07
CA HIS A 32 1.44 -25.20 2.79
C HIS A 32 2.64 -25.75 3.59
N SER A 33 3.75 -25.02 3.67
CA SER A 33 4.89 -25.41 4.49
C SER A 33 4.55 -25.34 5.97
N LYS A 34 4.79 -26.44 6.72
CA LYS A 34 4.59 -26.52 8.18
C LYS A 34 5.48 -25.55 8.97
N LEU A 35 6.60 -25.13 8.38
CA LEU A 35 7.57 -24.24 9.01
C LEU A 35 7.33 -22.75 8.69
N ARG A 36 6.36 -22.43 7.81
CA ARG A 36 6.13 -21.06 7.33
C ARG A 36 5.78 -20.09 8.47
N ALA A 37 4.99 -20.54 9.44
CA ALA A 37 4.60 -19.70 10.56
C ALA A 37 5.77 -19.36 11.50
N ALA A 38 6.79 -20.22 11.57
CA ALA A 38 7.98 -19.96 12.38
C ALA A 38 8.90 -18.90 11.73
N VAL A 39 8.95 -18.84 10.40
CA VAL A 39 9.88 -17.96 9.67
C VAL A 39 9.29 -16.62 9.21
N THR A 40 7.96 -16.50 9.14
CA THR A 40 7.30 -15.26 8.70
C THR A 40 6.96 -14.39 9.89
N ALA A 41 7.27 -13.09 9.84
CA ALA A 41 6.94 -12.14 10.92
C ALA A 41 5.44 -12.06 11.24
N ALA A 42 4.58 -12.44 10.31
CA ALA A 42 3.14 -12.49 10.52
C ALA A 42 2.68 -13.74 11.30
N HIS A 43 3.56 -14.75 11.45
CA HIS A 43 3.27 -16.06 12.04
C HIS A 43 2.00 -16.74 11.49
N ARG A 44 1.69 -16.49 10.22
CA ARG A 44 0.47 -17.01 9.57
C ARG A 44 0.75 -18.29 8.79
N GLY A 45 -0.27 -19.14 8.67
CA GLY A 45 -0.25 -20.35 7.85
C GLY A 45 -0.18 -21.62 8.69
N ILE A 46 0.09 -22.74 8.02
CA ILE A 46 0.20 -24.04 8.66
C ILE A 46 1.35 -24.01 9.68
N GLY A 47 1.10 -24.53 10.89
CA GLY A 47 2.05 -24.49 12.01
C GLY A 47 2.02 -23.19 12.83
N ALA A 48 1.10 -22.26 12.53
CA ALA A 48 0.83 -21.14 13.43
C ALA A 48 0.30 -21.69 14.76
N PRO A 49 0.76 -21.16 15.91
CA PRO A 49 0.15 -21.47 17.19
C PRO A 49 -1.34 -21.14 17.09
N GLN A 50 -2.20 -22.14 17.30
CA GLN A 50 -3.62 -21.85 17.44
C GLN A 50 -3.77 -20.91 18.63
N PRO A 51 -4.55 -19.82 18.52
CA PRO A 51 -4.91 -19.07 19.71
C PRO A 51 -5.62 -20.07 20.63
N LEU A 52 -5.00 -20.42 21.77
CA LEU A 52 -5.79 -20.98 22.86
C LEU A 52 -6.89 -19.95 23.17
N PRO A 53 -8.12 -20.37 23.51
CA PRO A 53 -9.13 -19.48 24.03
C PRO A 53 -8.75 -19.07 25.47
N ALA A 54 -7.64 -18.37 25.61
CA ALA A 54 -7.32 -17.55 26.77
C ALA A 54 -7.38 -16.11 26.25
N ALA A 55 -8.60 -15.59 26.22
CA ALA A 55 -8.80 -14.16 26.14
C ALA A 55 -8.20 -13.57 27.42
N ASP A 56 -6.93 -13.17 27.38
CA ASP A 56 -6.44 -12.15 28.31
C ASP A 56 -7.22 -10.87 27.97
N PRO A 57 -8.11 -10.39 28.86
CA PRO A 57 -8.88 -9.17 28.61
C PRO A 57 -7.97 -7.92 28.50
N ALA A 58 -6.68 -8.06 28.84
CA ALA A 58 -5.68 -7.02 28.79
C ALA A 58 -4.95 -6.88 27.44
N LYS A 59 -5.08 -7.85 26.51
CA LYS A 59 -4.45 -7.71 25.20
C LYS A 59 -5.39 -6.95 24.27
N PRO A 60 -5.04 -5.73 23.82
CA PRO A 60 -5.89 -5.03 22.87
C PRO A 60 -6.05 -5.94 21.63
N PRO A 61 -7.28 -6.10 21.12
CA PRO A 61 -7.50 -6.87 19.90
C PRO A 61 -6.56 -6.31 18.84
N THR A 62 -5.82 -7.20 18.15
CA THR A 62 -4.92 -6.81 17.07
C THR A 62 -5.65 -5.81 16.18
N PRO A 63 -5.12 -4.59 15.99
CA PRO A 63 -5.85 -3.56 15.28
C PRO A 63 -6.19 -4.09 13.89
N ARG A 64 -7.50 -4.23 13.65
CA ARG A 64 -8.07 -4.42 12.32
C ARG A 64 -7.38 -3.40 11.43
N HIS A 65 -6.71 -3.84 10.36
CA HIS A 65 -5.85 -3.00 9.53
C HIS A 65 -6.41 -1.58 9.39
N VAL A 66 -5.87 -0.63 10.15
CA VAL A 66 -6.26 0.78 10.01
C VAL A 66 -5.85 1.15 8.60
N ALA A 67 -6.80 1.61 7.78
CA ALA A 67 -6.52 2.02 6.43
C ALA A 67 -5.42 3.10 6.46
N MET A 68 -4.22 2.74 6.00
CA MET A 68 -3.12 3.69 5.83
C MET A 68 -3.41 4.54 4.58
N THR A 69 -3.05 5.82 4.61
CA THR A 69 -3.03 6.66 3.41
C THR A 69 -1.95 6.15 2.44
N TRP A 70 -2.09 6.46 1.15
CA TRP A 70 -1.06 6.13 0.16
C TRP A 70 0.30 6.76 0.51
N ALA A 71 0.33 8.01 0.98
CA ALA A 71 1.52 8.70 1.47
C ALA A 71 2.25 7.91 2.58
N ARG A 72 1.53 7.45 3.60
CA ARG A 72 2.11 6.70 4.72
C ARG A 72 2.63 5.32 4.31
N ARG A 73 2.08 4.71 3.25
CA ARG A 73 2.62 3.48 2.67
C ARG A 73 3.95 3.72 1.95
N LEU A 74 4.07 4.80 1.17
CA LEU A 74 5.30 5.14 0.47
C LEU A 74 6.47 5.41 1.42
N LYS A 75 6.21 6.15 2.50
CA LYS A 75 7.17 6.37 3.59
C LYS A 75 7.71 5.05 4.16
N ARG A 76 6.81 4.11 4.46
CA ARG A 76 7.17 2.83 5.08
C ARG A 76 7.96 1.89 4.17
N VAL A 77 7.66 1.88 2.86
CA VAL A 77 8.27 0.93 1.91
C VAL A 77 9.48 1.52 1.19
N PHE A 78 9.42 2.81 0.83
CA PHE A 78 10.40 3.47 -0.01
C PHE A 78 11.12 4.64 0.67
N GLY A 79 10.75 5.02 1.90
CA GLY A 79 11.34 6.18 2.58
C GLY A 79 10.95 7.53 1.97
N ILE A 80 9.88 7.56 1.16
CA ILE A 80 9.42 8.79 0.49
C ILE A 80 8.47 9.56 1.41
N GLU A 81 8.87 10.75 1.82
CA GLU A 81 8.11 11.65 2.69
C GLU A 81 7.22 12.59 1.86
N ILE A 82 5.92 12.33 1.84
CA ILE A 82 4.92 13.16 1.13
C ILE A 82 3.63 13.34 1.94
N GLU A 83 3.72 13.21 3.27
CA GLU A 83 2.56 13.32 4.15
C GLU A 83 2.06 14.76 4.26
N ALA A 84 2.96 15.74 4.10
CA ALA A 84 2.64 17.16 4.14
C ALA A 84 2.88 17.82 2.78
N CYS A 85 2.00 18.74 2.40
CA CYS A 85 2.22 19.60 1.25
C CYS A 85 3.34 20.62 1.54
N VAL A 86 4.29 20.76 0.62
CA VAL A 86 5.40 21.74 0.73
C VAL A 86 4.94 23.21 0.68
N ARG A 87 3.73 23.49 0.18
CA ARG A 87 3.19 24.86 0.07
C ARG A 87 2.36 25.30 1.27
N CYS A 88 1.62 24.38 1.90
CA CYS A 88 0.69 24.73 2.98
C CYS A 88 0.88 23.90 4.25
N GLY A 89 1.75 22.89 4.26
CA GLY A 89 1.97 21.99 5.40
C GLY A 89 0.81 21.03 5.71
N GLY A 90 -0.30 21.09 4.96
CA GLY A 90 -1.49 20.27 5.21
C GLY A 90 -1.30 18.79 4.85
N GLU A 91 -1.92 17.92 5.64
CA GLU A 91 -1.98 16.48 5.38
C GLU A 91 -3.01 16.18 4.29
N ALA A 92 -2.59 15.43 3.24
CA ALA A 92 -3.46 15.02 2.12
C ALA A 92 -4.04 16.15 1.25
N CYS A 93 -3.34 17.28 1.11
CA CYS A 93 -3.75 18.33 0.16
C CYS A 93 -3.64 17.84 -1.30
N ASP A 94 -4.70 18.00 -2.10
CA ASP A 94 -4.63 17.77 -3.55
C ASP A 94 -3.84 18.91 -4.22
N HIS A 95 -2.67 18.58 -4.75
CA HIS A 95 -1.78 19.51 -5.44
C HIS A 95 -2.45 20.25 -6.62
N ARG A 96 -3.55 19.71 -7.17
CA ARG A 96 -4.37 20.38 -8.20
C ARG A 96 -5.00 21.67 -7.69
N GLN A 97 -5.30 21.76 -6.39
CA GLN A 97 -5.91 22.95 -5.76
C GLN A 97 -4.96 24.15 -5.71
N HIS A 98 -3.65 23.95 -5.96
CA HIS A 98 -2.67 25.03 -6.01
C HIS A 98 -2.40 25.62 -7.40
N ARG A 99 -3.20 25.25 -8.42
CA ARG A 99 -3.18 25.92 -9.74
C ARG A 99 -4.09 27.15 -9.72
N GLY A 100 -3.76 28.12 -8.87
CA GLY A 100 -4.39 29.44 -8.87
C GLY A 100 -3.69 30.36 -9.88
N ALA A 101 -4.44 30.88 -10.85
CA ALA A 101 -4.05 32.07 -11.59
C ALA A 101 -3.74 33.20 -10.58
N GLY A 102 -2.72 34.01 -10.87
CA GLY A 102 -2.10 34.92 -9.92
C GLY A 102 -3.07 35.76 -9.07
N GLY A 103 -2.70 35.93 -7.80
CA GLY A 103 -3.37 36.81 -6.85
C GLY A 103 -3.46 36.17 -5.47
N ASP A 104 -2.80 36.80 -4.49
CA ASP A 104 -2.70 36.44 -3.08
C ASP A 104 -4.05 36.18 -2.40
N ARG A 105 -4.58 34.96 -2.56
CA ARG A 105 -5.78 34.51 -1.83
C ARG A 105 -5.53 33.16 -1.19
N GLN A 106 -5.02 33.23 0.03
CA GLN A 106 -4.78 32.12 0.95
C GLN A 106 -6.12 31.53 1.42
N TYR A 107 -6.77 30.67 0.63
CA TYR A 107 -7.88 29.87 1.16
C TYR A 107 -7.31 28.70 1.98
N PRO A 108 -7.84 28.42 3.19
CA PRO A 108 -7.39 27.28 3.96
C PRO A 108 -7.65 25.98 3.17
N CYS A 109 -6.61 25.16 3.07
CA CYS A 109 -6.70 23.86 2.40
C CYS A 109 -7.69 22.99 3.18
N ALA A 110 -8.84 22.68 2.58
CA ALA A 110 -9.78 21.75 3.18
C ALA A 110 -9.14 20.35 3.21
N PRO A 111 -9.22 19.61 4.33
CA PRO A 111 -8.71 18.25 4.38
C PRO A 111 -9.46 17.41 3.33
N GLY A 112 -8.72 16.87 2.36
CA GLY A 112 -9.28 15.99 1.35
C GLY A 112 -9.78 14.72 2.01
N ASP A 113 -11.07 14.41 1.86
CA ASP A 113 -11.68 13.20 2.37
C ASP A 113 -10.89 11.97 1.91
N SER A 114 -10.41 11.20 2.87
CA SER A 114 -9.52 10.05 2.70
C SER A 114 -10.23 8.79 2.19
N ARG A 115 -11.28 8.96 1.35
CA ARG A 115 -12.12 7.86 0.85
C ARG A 115 -12.00 7.70 -0.66
N SER A 116 -11.02 6.91 -1.10
CA SER A 116 -11.06 6.05 -2.31
C SER A 116 -9.90 5.07 -2.30
#